data_AF-A0A6P5RH92-F1
#
_entry.id   AF-A0A6P5RH92-F1
#
_cell.length_a   1.000
_cell.length_b   1.000
_cell.length_c   1.000
_cell.angle_alpha   90.00
_cell.angle_beta   90.00
_cell.angle_gamma   90.00
#
_symmetry.space_group_name_H-M   'P 1'
#
loop_
_entity.id
_entity.type
_entity.pdbx_description
1 polymer ?
#
loop_
_entity_poly.entity_id
_entity_poly.type
_entity_poly.pdbx_seq_one_letter_code
_entity_poly.pdbx_strand_id
1 'polypeptide(L)'
;MRGSAKVMEFIWGDDPDLELTEPPPDVVLGSDVIYSEGAVLDLLSTLRQLCGGETTIFLAGELRNDAVLEYFLECAMKDFVIGRLDQRQWHPDYCSSRVVLYVLVKK
;
A
#
# COMPACT_ATOMS: atom_id res chain seq x y z
N MET A 1 -14.08 -0.58 -23.12
CA MET A 1 -14.66 -0.91 -21.79
C MET A 1 -14.71 0.38 -20.99
N ARG A 2 -15.81 0.70 -20.30
CA ARG A 2 -15.85 1.82 -19.34
C ARG A 2 -15.66 1.22 -17.95
N GLY A 3 -14.77 1.78 -17.15
CA GLY A 3 -14.64 1.43 -15.74
C GLY A 3 -15.78 2.01 -14.89
N SER A 4 -15.84 1.60 -13.63
CA SER A 4 -16.73 2.15 -12.61
C SER A 4 -15.92 2.55 -11.38
N ALA A 5 -16.45 3.47 -10.58
CA ALA A 5 -15.87 3.87 -9.30
C ALA A 5 -16.98 3.95 -8.24
N LYS A 6 -16.68 3.48 -7.04
CA LYS A 6 -17.53 3.58 -5.85
C LYS A 6 -16.69 4.13 -4.70
N VAL A 7 -17.33 4.90 -3.82
CA VAL A 7 -16.71 5.43 -2.61
C VAL A 7 -17.29 4.68 -1.41
N MET A 8 -16.42 4.24 -0.52
CA MET A 8 -16.77 3.56 0.74
C MET A 8 -15.87 4.08 1.85
N GLU A 9 -16.41 4.14 3.06
CA GLU A 9 -15.62 4.40 4.26
C GLU A 9 -14.84 3.13 4.62
N PHE A 10 -13.58 3.29 4.98
CA PHE A 10 -12.80 2.19 5.55
C PHE A 10 -11.73 2.76 6.48
N ILE A 11 -11.92 2.51 7.77
CA ILE A 11 -10.98 2.90 8.83
C ILE A 11 -9.92 1.81 8.93
N TRP A 12 -8.64 2.20 8.93
CA TRP A 12 -7.56 1.22 9.04
C TRP A 12 -7.58 0.54 10.41
N GLY A 13 -7.34 -0.76 10.41
CA GLY A 13 -7.35 -1.59 11.61
C GLY A 13 -8.70 -2.21 11.94
N ASP A 14 -9.79 -1.67 11.38
CA ASP A 14 -11.13 -2.24 11.52
C ASP A 14 -11.34 -3.42 10.54
N ASP A 15 -12.40 -4.18 10.79
CA ASP A 15 -12.84 -5.26 9.90
C ASP A 15 -13.48 -4.65 8.63
N PRO A 16 -12.99 -4.96 7.41
CA PRO A 16 -13.56 -4.45 6.17
C PRO A 16 -14.91 -5.10 5.90
N ASP A 17 -15.79 -4.34 5.24
CA ASP A 17 -16.99 -4.89 4.62
C ASP A 17 -16.61 -6.02 3.64
N LEU A 18 -17.42 -7.08 3.59
CA LEU A 18 -17.22 -8.20 2.66
C LEU A 18 -17.14 -7.75 1.19
N GLU A 19 -17.78 -6.64 0.83
CA GLU A 19 -17.70 -6.08 -0.53
C GLU A 19 -16.29 -5.59 -0.90
N LEU A 20 -15.43 -5.29 0.08
CA LEU A 20 -14.04 -4.88 -0.16
C LEU A 20 -13.07 -6.07 -0.26
N THR A 21 -13.46 -7.24 0.26
CA THR A 21 -12.58 -8.40 0.39
C THR A 21 -13.03 -9.61 -0.44
N GLU A 22 -14.28 -9.64 -0.91
CA GLU A 22 -14.85 -10.73 -1.70
C GLU A 22 -15.47 -10.24 -3.03
N PRO A 23 -14.81 -10.47 -4.17
CA PRO A 23 -13.46 -11.04 -4.31
C PRO A 23 -12.37 -10.05 -3.85
N PRO A 24 -11.16 -10.53 -3.50
CA PRO A 24 -10.06 -9.64 -3.20
C PRO A 24 -9.73 -8.77 -4.42
N PRO A 25 -9.35 -7.50 -4.24
CA PRO A 25 -8.90 -6.66 -5.33
C PRO A 25 -7.64 -7.22 -5.98
N ASP A 26 -7.55 -7.12 -7.31
CA ASP A 26 -6.30 -7.41 -8.04
C ASP A 26 -5.18 -6.45 -7.63
N VAL A 27 -5.55 -5.19 -7.35
CA VAL A 27 -4.62 -4.11 -7.04
C VAL A 27 -5.11 -3.28 -5.87
N VAL A 28 -4.22 -3.02 -4.91
CA VAL A 28 -4.42 -2.02 -3.85
C VAL A 28 -3.47 -0.85 -4.08
N LEU A 29 -3.99 0.37 -4.01
CA LEU A 29 -3.22 1.60 -4.22
C LEU A 29 -3.21 2.45 -2.95
N GLY A 30 -2.05 2.97 -2.58
CA GLY A 30 -1.90 3.95 -1.50
C GLY A 30 -0.88 5.02 -1.87
N SER A 31 -1.18 6.29 -1.59
CA SER A 31 -0.25 7.42 -1.77
C SER A 31 -0.17 8.23 -0.48
N ASP A 32 1.04 8.42 0.04
CA ASP A 32 1.32 9.14 1.29
C ASP A 32 0.57 8.59 2.52
N VAL A 33 0.36 7.27 2.54
CA VAL A 33 -0.34 6.56 3.63
C VAL A 33 0.57 6.17 4.80
N ILE A 34 1.90 6.24 4.63
CA ILE A 34 2.90 5.94 5.66
C ILE A 34 3.39 7.26 6.26
N TYR A 35 2.73 7.74 7.31
CA TYR A 35 3.02 9.07 7.88
C TYR A 35 3.17 9.10 9.40
N SER A 36 2.72 8.08 10.12
CA SER A 36 2.75 8.02 11.59
C SER A 36 3.02 6.59 12.05
N GLU A 37 3.92 6.42 13.03
CA GLU A 37 4.20 5.11 13.65
C GLU A 37 2.93 4.47 14.24
N GLY A 38 2.08 5.30 14.86
CA GLY A 38 0.83 4.84 15.48
C GLY A 38 -0.18 4.25 14.48
N ALA A 39 -0.06 4.58 13.20
CA ALA A 39 -0.95 4.08 12.15
C ALA A 39 -0.38 2.86 11.40
N VAL A 40 0.91 2.52 11.60
CA VAL A 40 1.59 1.46 10.82
C VAL A 40 0.93 0.11 11.02
N LEU A 41 0.61 -0.27 12.26
CA LEU A 41 0.04 -1.59 12.55
C LEU A 41 -1.37 -1.73 11.98
N ASP A 42 -2.18 -0.68 12.08
CA ASP A 42 -3.54 -0.63 11.54
C ASP A 42 -3.53 -0.68 10.01
N LEU A 43 -2.63 0.07 9.36
CA LEU A 43 -2.43 0.00 7.92
C LEU A 43 -2.00 -1.40 7.48
N LEU A 44 -1.06 -2.04 8.18
CA LEU A 44 -0.63 -3.39 7.85
C LEU A 44 -1.74 -4.43 8.06
N SER A 45 -2.55 -4.27 9.11
CA SER A 45 -3.75 -5.09 9.31
C SER A 45 -4.70 -4.97 8.13
N THR A 46 -4.99 -3.74 7.73
CA THR A 46 -5.84 -3.40 6.58
C THR A 46 -5.34 -4.05 5.29
N LEU A 47 -4.04 -3.89 4.97
CA LEU A 47 -3.45 -4.47 3.77
C LEU A 47 -3.53 -6.01 3.78
N ARG A 48 -3.30 -6.65 4.93
CA ARG A 48 -3.42 -8.13 5.04
C ARG A 48 -4.84 -8.63 4.78
N GLN A 49 -5.84 -7.88 5.23
CA GLN A 49 -7.26 -8.21 5.09
C GLN A 49 -7.76 -7.99 3.67
N LEU A 50 -7.33 -6.92 3.01
CA LEU A 50 -7.66 -6.66 1.60
C LEU A 50 -7.00 -7.66 0.64
N CYS A 51 -5.80 -8.17 0.97
CA CYS A 51 -5.03 -8.96 0.01
C CYS A 51 -5.39 -10.46 -0.02
N GLY A 52 -5.72 -10.93 -1.23
CA GLY A 52 -5.66 -12.33 -1.64
C GLY A 52 -4.26 -12.73 -2.13
N GLY A 53 -4.11 -13.97 -2.59
CA GLY A 53 -2.83 -14.49 -3.09
C GLY A 53 -2.34 -13.87 -4.40
N GLU A 54 -3.23 -13.22 -5.15
CA GLU A 54 -2.92 -12.56 -6.44
C GLU A 54 -2.94 -11.03 -6.36
N THR A 55 -3.26 -10.46 -5.19
CA THR A 55 -3.32 -9.01 -5.00
C THR A 55 -1.92 -8.40 -5.03
N THR A 56 -1.73 -7.35 -5.83
CA THR A 56 -0.52 -6.53 -5.84
C THR A 56 -0.78 -5.16 -5.21
N ILE A 57 0.00 -4.79 -4.20
CA ILE A 57 -0.12 -3.49 -3.56
C ILE A 57 0.93 -2.53 -4.12
N PHE A 58 0.53 -1.31 -4.48
CA PHE A 58 1.44 -0.22 -4.80
C PHE A 58 1.31 0.90 -3.76
N LEU A 59 2.40 1.18 -3.06
CA LEU A 59 2.48 2.27 -2.08
C LEU A 59 3.48 3.31 -2.57
N ALA A 60 3.00 4.50 -2.88
CA ALA A 60 3.82 5.67 -3.15
C ALA A 60 3.88 6.58 -1.92
N GLY A 61 5.00 7.25 -1.70
CA GLY A 61 5.08 8.27 -0.65
C GLY A 61 6.33 9.12 -0.74
N GLU A 62 6.23 10.35 -0.24
CA GLU A 62 7.38 11.22 -0.06
C GLU A 62 8.27 10.70 1.09
N LEU A 63 9.56 10.57 0.84
CA LEU A 63 10.61 10.34 1.81
C LEU A 63 10.70 11.55 2.74
N ARG A 64 10.33 11.34 4.00
CA ARG A 64 10.37 12.36 5.05
C ARG A 64 11.22 11.87 6.23
N ASN A 65 10.55 11.49 7.33
CA ASN A 65 11.19 10.86 8.46
C ASN A 65 11.44 9.39 8.12
N ASP A 66 12.70 9.03 7.94
CA ASP A 66 13.10 7.67 7.61
C ASP A 66 12.64 6.66 8.67
N ALA A 67 12.50 7.05 9.94
CA ALA A 67 12.13 6.14 11.02
C ALA A 67 10.74 5.49 10.84
N VAL A 68 9.74 6.26 10.41
CA VAL A 68 8.37 5.71 10.20
C VAL A 68 8.37 4.72 9.04
N LEU A 69 9.09 5.06 7.96
CA LEU A 69 9.18 4.22 6.79
C LEU A 69 9.97 2.93 7.09
N GLU A 70 11.08 3.04 7.81
CA GLU A 70 11.86 1.88 8.28
C GLU A 70 11.00 0.97 9.16
N TYR A 71 10.30 1.54 10.14
CA TYR A 71 9.40 0.77 11.02
C TYR A 71 8.28 0.07 10.23
N PHE A 72 7.69 0.76 9.25
CA PHE A 72 6.72 0.16 8.33
C PHE A 72 7.34 -1.02 7.57
N LEU A 73 8.50 -0.84 6.92
CA LEU A 73 9.15 -1.88 6.12
C LEU A 73 9.52 -3.09 6.97
N GLU A 74 10.11 -2.88 8.15
CA GLU A 74 10.43 -3.95 9.11
C GLU A 74 9.21 -4.78 9.49
N CYS A 75 8.07 -4.13 9.75
CA CYS A 75 6.84 -4.83 10.11
C CYS A 75 6.20 -5.51 8.89
N ALA A 76 6.16 -4.83 7.74
CA ALA A 76 5.57 -5.31 6.50
C ALA A 76 6.28 -6.55 5.95
N MET A 77 7.61 -6.61 6.05
CA MET A 77 8.41 -7.74 5.58
C MET A 77 8.09 -9.06 6.27
N LYS A 78 7.32 -9.07 7.37
CA LYS A 78 6.85 -10.31 8.02
C LYS A 78 5.86 -11.05 7.13
N ASP A 79 4.91 -10.31 6.55
CA ASP A 79 3.77 -10.86 5.82
C ASP A 79 3.86 -10.66 4.30
N PHE A 80 4.71 -9.75 3.83
CA PHE A 80 4.83 -9.37 2.42
C PHE A 80 6.25 -9.52 1.89
N VAL A 81 6.36 -9.86 0.60
CA VAL A 81 7.57 -9.62 -0.21
C VAL A 81 7.49 -8.20 -0.74
N ILE A 82 8.54 -7.42 -0.55
CA ILE A 82 8.56 -5.99 -0.88
C ILE A 82 9.65 -5.69 -1.91
N GLY A 83 9.26 -5.07 -3.01
CA GLY A 83 10.16 -4.51 -4.02
C GLY A 83 10.04 -2.99 -4.08
N ARG A 84 11.10 -2.30 -4.50
CA ARG A 84 11.08 -0.86 -4.81
C ARG A 84 11.19 -0.69 -6.32
N LEU A 85 10.30 0.09 -6.93
CA LEU A 85 10.38 0.38 -8.36
C LEU A 85 11.52 1.37 -8.66
N ASP A 86 12.22 1.11 -9.76
CA ASP A 86 13.23 2.01 -10.30
C ASP A 86 12.53 3.23 -10.93
N GLN A 87 13.06 4.44 -10.65
CA GLN A 87 12.51 5.69 -11.20
C GLN A 87 12.50 5.75 -12.73
N ARG A 88 13.34 4.96 -13.41
CA ARG A 88 13.34 4.83 -14.87
C ARG A 88 12.03 4.25 -15.41
N GLN A 89 11.26 3.57 -14.58
CA GLN A 89 9.95 3.03 -14.92
C GLN A 89 8.81 4.03 -14.67
N TRP A 90 9.12 5.20 -14.10
CA TRP A 90 8.12 6.21 -13.76
C TRP A 90 7.84 7.11 -14.96
N HIS A 91 6.78 7.91 -14.85
CA HIS A 91 6.50 8.92 -15.85
C HIS A 91 7.66 9.94 -15.91
N PRO A 92 8.18 10.27 -17.12
CA PRO A 92 9.39 11.11 -17.26
C PRO A 92 9.25 12.50 -16.65
N ASP A 93 8.05 13.08 -16.67
CA ASP A 93 7.79 14.43 -16.14
C ASP A 93 7.25 14.46 -14.70
N TYR A 94 6.76 13.32 -14.18
CA TYR A 94 6.10 13.24 -12.86
C TYR A 94 6.89 12.31 -11.93
N CYS A 95 8.16 12.65 -11.74
CA CYS A 95 9.07 11.91 -10.87
C CYS A 95 9.83 12.86 -9.95
N SER A 96 10.16 12.39 -8.75
CA SER A 96 10.95 13.12 -7.77
C SER A 96 11.89 12.16 -7.05
N SER A 97 13.13 12.59 -6.82
CA SER A 97 14.08 11.85 -5.98
C SER A 97 13.61 11.71 -4.53
N ARG A 98 12.66 12.53 -4.10
CA ARG A 98 12.05 12.50 -2.77
C ARG A 98 10.86 11.56 -2.69
N VAL A 99 10.43 10.93 -3.77
CA VAL A 99 9.32 9.96 -3.72
C VAL A 99 9.90 8.56 -3.84
N VAL A 100 9.24 7.61 -3.20
CA VAL A 100 9.45 6.17 -3.38
C VAL A 100 8.15 5.50 -3.78
N LEU A 101 8.28 4.38 -4.49
CA LEU A 101 7.16 3.53 -4.87
C LEU A 101 7.55 2.08 -4.57
N TYR A 102 6.82 1.49 -3.62
CA TYR A 102 6.97 0.10 -3.21
C TYR A 102 5.88 -0.76 -3.82
N VAL A 103 6.26 -1.98 -4.19
CA VAL A 103 5.36 -3.05 -4.62
C VAL A 103 5.40 -4.12 -3.55
N LEU A 104 4.23 -4.49 -3.01
CA LEU A 104 4.10 -5.54 -2.01
C LEU A 104 3.22 -6.65 -2.54
N VAL A 105 3.63 -7.90 -2.28
CA VAL A 105 2.84 -9.11 -2.57
C VAL A 105 2.81 -9.95 -1.29
N LYS A 106 1.63 -10.46 -0.93
CA LYS A 106 1.46 -11.30 0.27
C LYS A 106 2.24 -12.61 0.10
N LYS A 107 2.91 -13.06 1.16
CA LYS A 107 3.65 -14.33 1.18
C LYS A 107 2.74 -15.56 1.18
#